data_AF-A0A2R6JUD8-F1
#
_entry.id   AF-A0A2R6JUD8-F1
#
_cell.length_a   1.000
_cell.length_b   1.000
_cell.length_c   1.000
_cell.angle_alpha   90.00
_cell.angle_beta   90.00
_cell.angle_gamma   90.00
#
_symmetry.space_group_name_H-M   'P 1'
#
loop_
_entity.id
_entity.type
_entity.pdbx_description
1 polymer ?
#
loop_
_entity_poly.entity_id
_entity_poly.type
_entity_poly.pdbx_seq_one_letter_code
_entity_poly.pdbx_strand_id
1 'polypeptide(L)'
;MTPRKLLRVARWEATKGVASVDRRTAAALAAIVLVTLAAVPALAATGLALDDGIYRVGIAPDHPLHGPVANDSSFAVRDPSREAFENGEIEILIDGNRARYRDTEKGRAAVAELGRAVERYNDRRMASESNRTAAYPAAVTLRFVERGSAVTDAGDGGTGTDGDGNNGGGG
;
A
#
# COMPACT_ATOMS: atom_id res chain seq x y z
N MET A 1 -53.47 39.11 -6.80
CA MET A 1 -53.52 38.69 -5.38
C MET A 1 -52.39 39.35 -4.61
N THR A 2 -52.52 39.68 -3.32
CA THR A 2 -51.44 40.33 -2.56
C THR A 2 -50.60 39.33 -1.76
N PRO A 3 -49.27 39.52 -1.63
CA PRO A 3 -48.40 38.58 -0.90
C PRO A 3 -48.78 38.44 0.58
N ARG A 4 -49.39 39.49 1.17
CA ARG A 4 -49.96 39.46 2.52
C ARG A 4 -51.10 38.44 2.69
N LYS A 5 -51.89 38.14 1.64
CA LYS A 5 -52.90 37.06 1.68
C LYS A 5 -52.24 35.68 1.61
N LEU A 6 -51.25 35.50 0.74
CA LEU A 6 -50.50 34.23 0.63
C LEU A 6 -49.78 33.89 1.93
N LEU A 7 -49.04 34.83 2.52
CA LEU A 7 -48.39 34.62 3.83
C LEU A 7 -49.38 34.33 4.96
N ARG A 8 -50.60 34.89 4.90
CA ARG A 8 -51.64 34.64 5.92
C ARG A 8 -52.27 33.24 5.78
N VAL A 9 -52.42 32.74 4.55
CA VAL A 9 -52.89 31.36 4.28
C VAL A 9 -51.79 30.36 4.63
N ALA A 10 -50.57 30.54 4.12
CA ALA A 10 -49.43 29.68 4.41
C ALA A 10 -49.13 29.58 5.91
N ARG A 11 -49.23 30.70 6.65
CA ARG A 11 -49.10 30.71 8.13
C ARG A 11 -50.21 29.91 8.83
N TRP A 12 -51.41 29.85 8.27
CA TRP A 12 -52.54 29.12 8.87
C TRP A 12 -52.52 27.63 8.52
N GLU A 13 -52.09 27.28 7.32
CA GLU A 13 -51.85 25.89 6.90
C GLU A 13 -50.65 25.28 7.64
N ALA A 14 -49.55 26.02 7.83
CA ALA A 14 -48.42 25.57 8.65
C ALA A 14 -48.83 25.26 10.10
N THR A 15 -49.77 26.01 10.68
CA THR A 15 -50.32 25.70 12.01
C THR A 15 -51.35 24.57 12.03
N LYS A 16 -51.98 24.24 10.89
CA LYS A 16 -52.89 23.08 10.76
C LYS A 16 -52.17 21.77 10.40
N GLY A 17 -51.00 21.86 9.76
CA GLY A 17 -50.17 20.73 9.35
C GLY A 17 -49.44 20.02 10.49
N VAL A 18 -49.61 20.43 11.74
CA VAL A 18 -49.12 19.70 12.92
C VAL A 18 -50.22 18.74 13.38
N ALA A 19 -50.25 17.56 12.76
CA ALA A 19 -50.94 16.40 13.36
C ALA A 19 -50.49 16.28 14.82
N SER A 20 -51.42 16.05 15.75
CA SER A 20 -51.21 16.24 17.19
C SER A 20 -50.09 15.36 17.76
N VAL A 21 -48.86 15.87 17.72
CA VAL A 21 -47.71 15.25 18.39
C VAL A 21 -47.92 15.48 19.89
N ASP A 22 -48.31 14.42 20.60
CA ASP A 22 -48.36 14.42 22.06
C ASP A 22 -47.00 14.91 22.59
N ARG A 23 -47.02 15.68 23.68
CA ARG A 23 -45.80 16.13 24.37
C ARG A 23 -44.88 14.93 24.69
N ARG A 24 -45.45 13.75 24.93
CA ARG A 24 -44.71 12.48 25.08
C ARG A 24 -43.96 12.08 23.82
N THR A 25 -44.61 12.12 22.66
CA THR A 25 -43.98 11.82 21.36
C THR A 25 -42.93 12.86 20.98
N ALA A 26 -43.19 14.15 21.24
CA ALA A 26 -42.22 15.21 21.03
C ALA A 26 -40.98 15.05 21.94
N ALA A 27 -41.18 14.70 23.21
CA ALA A 27 -40.09 14.41 24.14
C ALA A 27 -39.30 13.15 23.74
N ALA A 28 -39.97 12.10 23.26
CA ALA A 28 -39.31 10.89 22.77
C ALA A 28 -38.45 11.17 21.52
N LEU A 29 -38.98 11.93 20.56
CA LEU A 29 -38.21 12.36 19.38
C LEU A 29 -37.03 13.26 19.76
N ALA A 30 -37.23 14.21 20.67
CA ALA A 30 -36.15 15.06 21.18
C ALA A 30 -35.06 14.24 21.91
N ALA A 31 -35.45 13.22 22.68
CA ALA A 31 -34.52 12.30 23.34
C ALA A 31 -33.73 11.46 22.33
N ILE A 32 -34.38 10.94 21.28
CA ILE A 32 -33.70 10.21 20.19
C ILE A 32 -32.68 11.12 19.49
N VAL A 33 -33.05 12.37 19.18
CA VAL A 33 -32.14 13.36 18.58
C VAL A 33 -30.97 13.71 19.52
N LEU A 34 -31.21 13.82 20.83
CA LEU A 34 -30.16 14.03 21.83
C LEU A 34 -29.18 12.85 21.91
N VAL A 35 -29.70 11.62 21.92
CA VAL A 35 -28.88 10.40 21.96
C VAL A 35 -28.04 10.26 20.69
N THR A 36 -28.61 10.52 19.50
CA THR A 36 -27.83 10.46 18.25
C THR A 36 -26.79 11.58 18.15
N LEU A 37 -27.11 12.81 18.57
CA LEU A 37 -26.14 13.91 18.66
C LEU A 37 -25.03 13.64 19.67
N ALA A 38 -25.29 12.94 20.78
CA ALA A 38 -24.29 12.57 21.77
C ALA A 38 -23.43 11.36 21.33
N ALA A 39 -24.01 10.42 20.59
CA ALA A 39 -23.32 9.22 20.13
C ALA A 39 -22.29 9.50 19.03
N VAL A 40 -22.60 10.35 18.04
CA VAL A 40 -21.71 10.60 16.89
C VAL A 40 -20.32 11.12 17.32
N PRO A 41 -20.19 12.12 18.22
CA PRO A 41 -18.88 12.56 18.73
C PRO A 41 -18.15 11.48 19.53
N ALA A 42 -18.88 10.66 20.30
CA ALA A 42 -18.28 9.56 21.07
C ALA A 42 -17.66 8.51 20.15
N LEU A 43 -18.32 8.16 19.04
CA LEU A 43 -17.79 7.22 18.05
C LEU A 43 -16.56 7.78 17.31
N ALA A 44 -16.54 9.09 17.02
CA ALA A 44 -15.37 9.77 16.46
C ALA A 44 -14.18 9.80 17.46
N ALA A 45 -14.45 10.00 18.75
CA ALA A 45 -13.44 10.02 19.80
C ALA A 45 -12.89 8.63 20.15
N THR A 46 -13.68 7.56 20.00
CA THR A 46 -13.19 6.18 20.19
C THR A 46 -12.33 5.66 19.04
N GLY A 47 -12.26 6.39 17.93
CA GLY A 47 -11.45 6.00 16.76
C GLY A 47 -11.76 4.57 16.33
N LEU A 48 -13.04 4.28 16.03
CA LEU A 48 -13.45 2.95 15.55
C LEU A 48 -12.58 2.55 14.36
N ALA A 49 -11.59 1.71 14.62
CA ALA A 49 -10.72 1.13 13.63
C ALA A 49 -11.53 0.03 12.92
N LEU A 50 -12.45 0.48 12.08
CA LEU A 50 -13.37 -0.35 11.32
C LEU A 50 -12.60 -1.22 10.29
N ASP A 51 -11.40 -0.74 9.93
CA ASP A 51 -10.38 -1.43 9.14
C ASP A 51 -9.28 -2.11 9.98
N ASP A 52 -9.37 -2.20 11.32
CA ASP A 52 -8.30 -2.85 12.11
C ASP A 52 -8.28 -4.37 11.94
N GLY A 53 -7.11 -4.92 11.66
CA GLY A 53 -6.86 -6.37 11.65
C GLY A 53 -7.75 -7.17 10.69
N ILE A 54 -8.34 -6.54 9.67
CA ILE A 54 -9.22 -7.21 8.70
C ILE A 54 -8.49 -8.40 8.08
N TYR A 55 -7.24 -8.22 7.66
CA TYR A 55 -6.44 -9.24 6.98
C TYR A 55 -5.40 -9.83 7.93
N ARG A 56 -5.40 -11.15 8.13
CA ARG A 56 -4.43 -11.80 9.03
C ARG A 56 -3.28 -12.38 8.22
N VAL A 57 -2.05 -12.08 8.64
CA VAL A 57 -0.84 -12.44 7.91
C VAL A 57 0.09 -13.21 8.83
N GLY A 58 0.34 -14.48 8.50
CA GLY A 58 1.39 -15.28 9.13
C GLY A 58 2.74 -14.91 8.54
N ILE A 59 3.61 -14.25 9.32
CA ILE A 59 4.91 -13.76 8.86
C ILE A 59 5.90 -13.68 10.04
N ALA A 60 7.14 -14.10 9.82
CA ALA A 60 8.19 -14.02 10.84
C ALA A 60 8.65 -12.57 11.09
N PRO A 61 8.98 -12.16 12.33
CA PRO A 61 9.35 -10.77 12.67
C PRO A 61 10.59 -10.24 11.95
N ASP A 62 11.50 -11.12 11.55
CA ASP A 62 12.75 -10.84 10.82
C ASP A 62 12.57 -10.78 9.29
N HIS A 63 11.40 -11.17 8.77
CA HIS A 63 11.15 -11.17 7.33
C HIS A 63 11.04 -9.73 6.78
N PRO A 64 11.62 -9.39 5.59
CA PRO A 64 11.61 -8.03 5.05
C PRO A 64 10.23 -7.37 4.89
N LEU A 65 9.18 -8.18 4.65
CA LEU A 65 7.80 -7.69 4.56
C LEU A 65 7.11 -7.47 5.92
N HIS A 66 7.72 -7.84 7.04
CA HIS A 66 7.14 -7.65 8.37
C HIS A 66 6.96 -6.15 8.68
N GLY A 67 7.92 -5.30 8.29
CA GLY A 67 7.85 -3.85 8.45
C GLY A 67 6.57 -3.24 7.85
N PRO A 68 6.31 -3.39 6.54
CA PRO A 68 5.07 -2.95 5.90
C PRO A 68 3.79 -3.45 6.59
N VAL A 69 3.72 -4.74 6.93
CA VAL A 69 2.53 -5.35 7.54
C VAL A 69 2.29 -4.82 8.96
N ALA A 70 3.34 -4.73 9.78
CA ALA A 70 3.24 -4.24 11.17
C ALA A 70 3.03 -2.72 11.30
N ASN A 71 3.15 -1.97 10.19
CA ASN A 71 2.95 -0.51 10.14
C ASN A 71 1.67 -0.12 9.39
N ASP A 72 0.73 -1.05 9.22
CA ASP A 72 -0.56 -0.80 8.62
C ASP A 72 -1.68 -1.51 9.39
N SER A 73 -2.64 -0.75 9.90
CA SER A 73 -3.72 -1.26 10.75
C SER A 73 -4.62 -2.28 10.04
N SER A 74 -4.67 -2.31 8.71
CA SER A 74 -5.44 -3.32 7.98
C SER A 74 -4.98 -4.76 8.24
N PHE A 75 -3.76 -4.94 8.80
CA PHE A 75 -3.18 -6.24 9.07
C PHE A 75 -3.10 -6.61 10.55
N ALA A 76 -3.52 -7.85 10.84
CA ALA A 76 -3.21 -8.54 12.08
C ALA A 76 -2.06 -9.52 11.85
N VAL A 77 -0.85 -9.15 12.31
CA VAL A 77 0.33 -10.02 12.28
C VAL A 77 0.10 -11.26 13.16
N ARG A 78 0.52 -12.42 12.67
CA ARG A 78 0.51 -13.72 13.36
C ARG A 78 1.81 -14.45 13.08
N ASP A 79 2.15 -15.42 13.93
CA ASP A 79 3.23 -16.36 13.66
C ASP A 79 2.94 -17.14 12.35
N PRO A 80 3.97 -17.44 11.54
CA PRO A 80 3.79 -18.18 10.29
C PRO A 80 3.41 -19.64 10.58
N SER A 81 2.13 -19.97 10.47
CA SER A 81 1.60 -21.31 10.64
C SER A 81 0.91 -21.82 9.37
N ARG A 82 1.37 -22.98 8.86
CA ARG A 82 0.69 -23.67 7.75
C ARG A 82 -0.70 -24.14 8.15
N GLU A 83 -0.86 -24.68 9.36
CA GLU A 83 -2.14 -25.18 9.86
C GLU A 83 -3.19 -24.06 9.91
N ALA A 84 -2.84 -22.90 10.46
CA ALA A 84 -3.69 -21.70 10.48
C ALA A 84 -4.09 -21.23 9.07
N PHE A 85 -3.20 -21.38 8.08
CA PHE A 85 -3.50 -21.01 6.68
C PHE A 85 -4.52 -21.96 6.03
N GLU A 86 -4.33 -23.28 6.19
CA GLU A 86 -5.26 -24.26 5.63
C GLU A 86 -6.65 -24.13 6.31
N ASN A 87 -6.69 -23.98 7.64
CA ASN A 87 -7.89 -23.76 8.45
C ASN A 87 -8.61 -22.43 8.12
N GLY A 88 -7.89 -21.45 7.55
CA GLY A 88 -8.46 -20.14 7.18
C GLY A 88 -8.40 -19.06 8.27
N GLU A 89 -7.59 -19.28 9.29
CA GLU A 89 -7.30 -18.33 10.36
C GLU A 89 -6.37 -17.19 9.89
N ILE A 90 -5.56 -17.44 8.84
CA ILE A 90 -4.75 -16.41 8.16
C ILE A 90 -5.05 -16.35 6.65
N GLU A 91 -5.13 -15.13 6.11
CA GLU A 91 -5.38 -14.88 4.68
C GLU A 91 -4.12 -15.01 3.83
N ILE A 92 -2.96 -14.65 4.38
CA ILE A 92 -1.64 -14.73 3.74
C ILE A 92 -0.67 -15.43 4.68
N LEU A 93 0.15 -16.33 4.13
CA LEU A 93 1.28 -16.97 4.80
C LEU A 93 2.56 -16.66 4.04
N ILE A 94 3.53 -16.06 4.73
CA ILE A 94 4.84 -15.69 4.20
C ILE A 94 5.89 -16.49 4.98
N ASP A 95 6.51 -17.45 4.29
CA ASP A 95 7.42 -18.45 4.85
C ASP A 95 8.71 -18.49 4.02
N GLY A 96 9.76 -17.86 4.54
CA GLY A 96 10.98 -17.56 3.79
C GLY A 96 10.66 -16.85 2.47
N ASN A 97 11.22 -17.33 1.36
CA ASN A 97 10.99 -16.77 0.03
C ASN A 97 9.68 -17.27 -0.64
N ARG A 98 8.70 -17.77 0.12
CA ARG A 98 7.40 -18.24 -0.40
C ARG A 98 6.24 -17.51 0.27
N ALA A 99 5.53 -16.70 -0.52
CA ALA A 99 4.22 -16.16 -0.15
C ALA A 99 3.10 -17.04 -0.72
N ARG A 100 2.07 -17.29 0.08
CA ARG A 100 0.81 -17.94 -0.32
C ARG A 100 -0.36 -17.15 0.23
N TYR A 101 -1.45 -17.05 -0.53
CA TYR A 101 -2.69 -16.39 -0.11
C TYR A 101 -3.87 -17.33 -0.36
N ARG A 102 -4.95 -17.20 0.41
CA ARG A 102 -6.16 -18.00 0.18
C ARG A 102 -6.90 -17.47 -1.04
N ASP A 103 -7.32 -18.34 -1.96
CA ASP A 103 -8.08 -17.94 -3.15
C ASP A 103 -9.55 -17.66 -2.82
N THR A 104 -9.76 -16.63 -2.01
CA THR A 104 -11.06 -16.07 -1.65
C THR A 104 -11.07 -14.60 -1.99
N GLU A 105 -12.25 -13.98 -2.05
CA GLU A 105 -12.35 -12.52 -2.23
C GLU A 105 -11.52 -11.76 -1.19
N LYS A 106 -11.63 -12.17 0.09
CA LYS A 106 -10.88 -11.58 1.19
C LYS A 106 -9.36 -11.81 1.07
N GLY A 107 -8.92 -12.99 0.63
CA GLY A 107 -7.49 -13.28 0.43
C GLY A 107 -6.89 -12.50 -0.74
N ARG A 108 -7.64 -12.32 -1.84
CA ARG A 108 -7.24 -11.45 -2.95
C ARG A 108 -7.20 -9.98 -2.55
N ALA A 109 -8.18 -9.52 -1.75
CA ALA A 109 -8.17 -8.18 -1.17
C ALA A 109 -6.96 -7.95 -0.23
N ALA A 110 -6.62 -8.94 0.60
CA ALA A 110 -5.43 -8.90 1.47
C ALA A 110 -4.13 -8.72 0.67
N VAL A 111 -3.98 -9.41 -0.47
CA VAL A 111 -2.79 -9.27 -1.34
C VAL A 111 -2.75 -7.90 -2.02
N ALA A 112 -3.89 -7.39 -2.47
CA ALA A 112 -3.99 -6.04 -3.03
C ALA A 112 -3.62 -4.96 -2.01
N GLU A 113 -4.08 -5.11 -0.76
CA GLU A 113 -3.72 -4.19 0.32
C GLU A 113 -2.27 -4.34 0.77
N LEU A 114 -1.69 -5.56 0.70
CA LEU A 114 -0.28 -5.78 1.01
C LEU A 114 0.62 -4.99 0.05
N GLY A 115 0.27 -4.92 -1.23
CA GLY A 115 0.94 -4.05 -2.21
C GLY A 115 0.90 -2.58 -1.78
N ARG A 116 -0.29 -2.05 -1.46
CA ARG A 116 -0.47 -0.66 -1.02
C ARG A 116 0.24 -0.36 0.31
N ALA A 117 0.30 -1.30 1.24
CA ALA A 117 1.01 -1.14 2.50
C ALA A 117 2.53 -1.11 2.29
N VAL A 118 3.06 -1.93 1.37
CA VAL A 118 4.47 -1.87 0.94
C VAL A 118 4.80 -0.54 0.27
N GLU A 119 3.94 -0.06 -0.64
CA GLU A 119 4.08 1.26 -1.28
C GLU A 119 4.08 2.38 -0.23
N ARG A 120 3.03 2.48 0.60
CA ARG A 120 2.93 3.50 1.67
C ARG A 120 4.06 3.43 2.69
N TYR A 121 4.55 2.23 3.04
CA TYR A 121 5.69 2.06 3.92
C TYR A 121 6.98 2.59 3.30
N ASN A 122 7.22 2.26 2.03
CA ASN A 122 8.38 2.75 1.27
C ASN A 122 8.31 4.26 1.07
N ASP A 123 7.17 4.83 0.67
CA ASP A 123 7.01 6.28 0.50
C ASP A 123 7.29 7.05 1.80
N ARG A 124 6.78 6.57 2.94
CA ARG A 124 7.09 7.17 4.26
C ARG A 124 8.59 7.10 4.58
N ARG A 125 9.23 5.95 4.32
CA ARG A 125 10.67 5.77 4.53
C ARG A 125 11.50 6.67 3.61
N MET A 126 11.12 6.80 2.35
CA MET A 126 11.78 7.65 1.35
C MET A 126 11.59 9.14 1.66
N ALA A 127 10.42 9.54 2.17
CA ALA A 127 10.17 10.90 2.63
C ALA A 127 11.00 11.29 3.87
N SER A 128 11.41 10.31 4.68
CA SER A 128 12.34 10.50 5.81
C SER A 128 13.83 10.41 5.43
N GLU A 129 14.17 10.08 4.18
CA GLU A 129 15.56 9.98 3.74
C GLU A 129 16.18 11.37 3.47
N SER A 130 17.34 11.59 4.08
CA SER A 130 18.16 12.79 3.92
C SER A 130 18.70 12.96 2.49
N ASN A 131 19.15 11.87 1.87
CA ASN A 131 19.70 11.86 0.52
C ASN A 131 18.61 11.51 -0.50
N ARG A 132 17.92 12.53 -1.01
CA ARG A 132 16.83 12.38 -2.01
C ARG A 132 17.23 11.59 -3.26
N THR A 133 18.51 11.57 -3.63
CA THR A 133 19.02 10.80 -4.79
C THR A 133 19.18 9.31 -4.46
N ALA A 134 19.30 8.96 -3.18
CA ALA A 134 19.26 7.57 -2.70
C ALA A 134 17.85 7.11 -2.31
N ALA A 135 16.90 8.04 -2.15
CA ALA A 135 15.52 7.73 -1.74
C ALA A 135 14.78 6.86 -2.77
N TYR A 136 14.76 7.26 -4.05
CA TYR A 136 14.06 6.52 -5.11
C TYR A 136 15.06 5.80 -6.04
N PRO A 137 14.81 4.54 -6.43
CA PRO A 137 15.73 3.80 -7.30
C PRO A 137 15.81 4.42 -8.70
N ALA A 138 17.02 4.60 -9.21
CA ALA A 138 17.25 5.05 -10.58
C ALA A 138 16.99 3.92 -11.58
N ALA A 139 16.01 4.11 -12.48
CA ALA A 139 15.81 3.20 -13.60
C ALA A 139 16.95 3.37 -14.62
N VAL A 140 17.84 2.36 -14.71
CA VAL A 140 18.98 2.37 -15.63
C VAL A 140 18.72 1.53 -16.87
N THR A 141 18.73 2.17 -18.04
CA THR A 141 18.70 1.47 -19.34
C THR A 141 20.12 1.36 -19.86
N LEU A 142 20.69 0.15 -19.81
CA LEU A 142 22.03 -0.11 -20.36
C LEU A 142 22.00 -0.08 -21.89
N ARG A 143 22.77 0.84 -22.49
CA ARG A 143 23.08 0.82 -23.92
C ARG A 143 24.56 0.54 -24.11
N PHE A 144 24.88 -0.66 -24.57
CA PHE A 144 26.22 -0.98 -25.04
C PHE A 144 26.48 -0.17 -26.30
N VAL A 145 27.56 0.62 -26.28
CA VAL A 145 28.10 1.31 -27.44
C VAL A 145 29.50 0.76 -27.69
N GLU A 146 29.78 0.43 -28.93
CA GLU A 146 31.10 -0.04 -29.34
C GLU A 146 32.07 1.15 -29.29
N ARG A 147 32.91 1.18 -28.25
CA ARG A 147 34.07 2.07 -28.24
C ARG A 147 35.14 1.40 -29.07
N GLY A 148 35.25 1.83 -30.33
CA GLY A 148 36.36 1.44 -31.19
C GLY A 148 37.67 1.68 -30.44
N SER A 149 38.40 0.60 -30.18
CA SER A 149 39.73 0.69 -29.59
C SER A 149 40.61 1.47 -30.57
N ALA A 150 40.92 2.70 -30.21
CA ALA A 150 42.05 3.40 -30.81
C ALA A 150 43.31 2.65 -30.39
N VAL A 151 43.63 1.59 -31.12
CA VAL A 151 44.95 0.98 -31.12
C VAL A 151 45.88 2.10 -31.57
N THR A 152 46.54 2.70 -30.58
CA THR A 152 47.57 3.70 -30.84
C THR A 152 48.70 2.95 -31.52
N ASP A 153 48.82 3.12 -32.83
CA ASP A 153 49.94 2.61 -33.62
C ASP A 153 51.21 3.40 -33.22
N ALA A 154 51.77 2.99 -32.09
CA ALA A 154 53.03 3.51 -31.55
C ALA A 154 54.18 2.80 -32.27
N GLY A 155 54.42 3.21 -33.51
CA GLY A 155 55.60 2.76 -34.24
C GLY A 155 56.88 3.33 -33.61
N ASP A 156 57.79 2.45 -33.20
CA ASP A 156 59.23 2.75 -33.13
C ASP A 156 60.09 1.48 -33.23
N GLY A 157 61.22 1.63 -33.94
CA GLY A 157 62.51 0.93 -33.77
C GLY A 157 62.61 -0.58 -33.55
N GLY A 158 63.35 -1.27 -34.43
CA GLY A 158 64.13 -2.44 -33.99
C GLY A 158 64.40 -3.54 -35.03
N THR A 159 65.52 -3.40 -35.74
CA THR A 159 66.14 -4.43 -36.59
C THR A 159 66.31 -5.82 -35.93
N GLY A 160 66.00 -6.87 -36.68
CA GLY A 160 66.42 -8.25 -36.40
C GLY A 160 66.66 -8.98 -37.72
N THR A 161 67.93 -9.13 -38.12
CA THR A 161 68.35 -10.02 -39.20
C THR A 161 68.07 -11.47 -38.82
N ASP A 162 67.73 -12.31 -39.78
CA ASP A 162 68.39 -13.61 -39.96
C ASP A 162 68.07 -14.20 -41.33
N GLY A 163 69.12 -14.59 -42.04
CA GLY A 163 69.02 -15.42 -43.22
C GLY A 163 70.30 -16.20 -43.39
N ASP A 164 70.27 -17.51 -43.15
CA ASP A 164 71.07 -18.50 -43.86
C ASP A 164 70.58 -19.94 -43.57
N GLY A 165 71.13 -20.93 -44.30
CA GLY A 165 71.41 -22.24 -43.69
C GLY A 165 70.47 -23.42 -43.98
N ASN A 166 70.53 -23.95 -45.21
CA ASN A 166 70.00 -25.27 -45.58
C ASN A 166 70.64 -26.46 -44.80
N ASN A 167 69.81 -27.34 -44.18
CA ASN A 167 70.00 -28.81 -44.06
C ASN A 167 68.74 -29.48 -43.42
N GLY A 168 68.50 -30.80 -43.43
CA GLY A 168 69.12 -31.89 -44.21
C GLY A 168 69.02 -33.29 -43.58
N GLY A 169 67.89 -34.00 -43.73
CA GLY A 169 67.66 -35.39 -43.24
C GLY A 169 67.15 -35.49 -41.78
N GLY A 170 66.49 -36.56 -41.33
CA GLY A 170 66.15 -37.83 -41.97
C GLY A 170 66.48 -39.03 -41.05
N GLY A 171 65.48 -39.57 -40.34
CA GLY A 171 65.64 -40.68 -39.39
C GLY A 171 64.53 -40.71 -38.35
#